data_AF-A0A8J7IRL6-F1
#
_entry.id   AF-A0A8J7IRL6-F1
#
_cell.length_a   1.000
_cell.length_b   1.000
_cell.length_c   1.000
_cell.angle_alpha   90.00
_cell.angle_beta   90.00
_cell.angle_gamma   90.00
#
_symmetry.space_group_name_H-M   'P 1'
#
loop_
_entity.id
_entity.type
_entity.pdbx_description
1 polymer ?
#
loop_
_entity_poly.entity_id
_entity_poly.type
_entity_poly.pdbx_seq_one_letter_code
_entity_poly.pdbx_strand_id
1 'polypeptide(L)'
;MGISEENIFLMELQLLTSEAMKKHFQWENKDDDKSLFATAQLVFCSQVIESLMESEDCEESDFVDASDDCLQLQYSLLEEARAKNDRKMMIISLARIRIIKTIIRRLGNNERRNRWISGEFVIPPSY
;
A
#
# COMPACT_ATOMS: atom_id res chain seq x y z
N MET A 1 -2.87 16.11 -22.07
CA MET A 1 -4.06 15.38 -21.57
C MET A 1 -4.00 15.49 -20.06
N GLY A 2 -5.02 16.09 -19.43
CA GLY A 2 -5.08 16.17 -17.96
C GLY A 2 -5.30 14.78 -17.38
N ILE A 3 -4.67 14.49 -16.24
CA ILE A 3 -4.94 13.28 -15.46
C ILE A 3 -6.38 13.40 -14.95
N SER A 4 -7.28 12.47 -15.32
CA SER A 4 -8.62 12.43 -14.71
C SER A 4 -8.48 12.10 -13.22
N GLU A 5 -9.36 12.65 -12.38
CA GLU A 5 -9.33 12.39 -10.93
C GLU A 5 -9.41 10.90 -10.60
N GLU A 6 -10.14 10.12 -11.42
CA GLU A 6 -10.23 8.65 -11.35
C GLU A 6 -8.86 7.95 -11.45
N ASN A 7 -7.88 8.54 -12.14
CA ASN A 7 -6.54 7.95 -12.27
C ASN A 7 -5.62 8.23 -11.08
N ILE A 8 -5.93 9.22 -10.22
CA ILE A 8 -5.05 9.62 -9.11
C ILE A 8 -4.87 8.48 -8.11
N PHE A 9 -5.95 7.74 -7.87
CA PHE A 9 -5.95 6.56 -7.04
C PHE A 9 -4.94 5.50 -7.52
N LEU A 10 -5.04 5.11 -8.79
CA LEU A 10 -4.13 4.13 -9.41
C LEU A 10 -2.68 4.63 -9.38
N MET A 11 -2.46 5.92 -9.63
CA MET A 11 -1.14 6.53 -9.60
C MET A 11 -0.51 6.50 -8.20
N GLU A 12 -1.29 6.74 -7.14
CA GLU A 12 -0.80 6.63 -5.76
C GLU A 12 -0.43 5.20 -5.38
N LEU A 13 -1.20 4.22 -5.83
CA LEU A 13 -0.89 2.81 -5.61
C LEU A 13 0.36 2.37 -6.37
N GLN A 14 0.50 2.78 -7.63
CA GLN A 14 1.71 2.53 -8.42
C GLN A 14 2.94 3.17 -7.78
N LEU A 15 2.82 4.41 -7.29
CA LEU A 15 3.90 5.09 -6.58
C LEU A 15 4.24 4.36 -5.26
N LEU A 16 3.24 3.96 -4.49
CA LEU A 16 3.44 3.23 -3.23
C LEU A 16 4.10 1.87 -3.45
N THR A 17 3.72 1.17 -4.52
CA THR A 17 4.32 -0.10 -4.95
C THR A 17 5.77 0.10 -5.35
N SER A 18 6.08 1.15 -6.12
CA SER A 18 7.46 1.49 -6.50
C SER A 18 8.33 1.81 -5.27
N GLU A 19 7.78 2.54 -4.30
CA GLU A 19 8.45 2.81 -3.02
C GLU A 19 8.67 1.52 -2.19
N ALA A 20 7.71 0.60 -2.20
CA ALA A 20 7.81 -0.69 -1.51
C ALA A 20 8.86 -1.60 -2.17
N MET A 21 8.88 -1.66 -3.51
CA MET A 21 9.87 -2.40 -4.29
C MET A 21 11.28 -1.89 -4.04
N LYS A 22 11.49 -0.56 -4.06
CA LYS A 22 12.79 0.04 -3.72
C LYS A 22 13.25 -0.34 -2.32
N LYS A 23 12.34 -0.37 -1.34
CA LYS A 23 12.66 -0.84 0.02
C LYS A 23 13.01 -2.31 0.02
N HIS A 24 12.25 -3.15 -0.66
CA HIS A 24 12.54 -4.58 -0.75
C HIS A 24 13.97 -4.83 -1.28
N PHE A 25 14.34 -4.24 -2.42
CA PHE A 25 15.70 -4.37 -2.97
C PHE A 25 16.80 -3.84 -2.05
N GLN A 26 16.52 -2.80 -1.26
CA GLN A 26 17.47 -2.30 -0.26
C GLN A 26 17.77 -3.33 0.86
N TRP A 27 16.84 -4.24 1.15
CA TRP A 27 16.91 -5.19 2.26
C TRP A 27 16.97 -6.66 1.81
N GLU A 28 16.86 -6.96 0.51
CA GLU A 28 16.72 -8.30 -0.09
C GLU A 28 17.81 -9.30 0.34
N ASN A 29 19.00 -8.83 0.72
CA ASN A 29 20.12 -9.68 1.14
C ASN A 29 20.35 -9.74 2.66
N LYS A 30 19.36 -9.34 3.46
CA LYS A 30 19.45 -9.39 4.93
C LYS A 30 18.38 -10.33 5.47
N ASP A 31 18.80 -11.35 6.21
CA ASP A 31 17.86 -12.24 6.92
C ASP A 31 17.47 -11.62 8.27
N ASP A 32 16.72 -10.52 8.21
CA ASP A 32 16.27 -9.78 9.37
C ASP A 32 14.81 -9.30 9.23
N ASP A 33 14.25 -8.83 10.35
CA ASP A 33 12.88 -8.31 10.42
C ASP A 33 12.59 -7.20 9.40
N LYS A 34 13.62 -6.46 8.94
CA LYS A 34 13.44 -5.38 7.97
C LYS A 34 13.20 -5.94 6.57
N SER A 35 13.90 -7.02 6.20
CA SER A 35 13.64 -7.73 4.96
C SER A 35 12.24 -8.34 4.96
N LEU A 36 11.84 -9.01 6.04
CA LEU A 36 10.46 -9.54 6.17
C LEU A 36 9.42 -8.41 6.06
N PHE A 37 9.64 -7.30 6.75
CA PHE A 37 8.75 -6.14 6.68
C PHE A 37 8.65 -5.59 5.25
N ALA A 38 9.78 -5.36 4.58
CA ALA A 38 9.80 -4.81 3.23
C ALA A 38 9.13 -5.74 2.21
N THR A 39 9.38 -7.05 2.30
CA THR A 39 8.73 -8.06 1.46
C THR A 39 7.22 -8.11 1.70
N ALA A 40 6.79 -8.08 2.96
CA ALA A 40 5.36 -8.04 3.30
C ALA A 40 4.67 -6.78 2.77
N GLN A 41 5.36 -5.63 2.76
CA GLN A 41 4.84 -4.40 2.13
C GLN A 41 4.65 -4.57 0.63
N LEU A 42 5.66 -5.11 -0.07
CA LEU A 42 5.62 -5.29 -1.52
C LEU A 42 4.53 -6.28 -1.95
N VAL A 43 4.50 -7.46 -1.34
CA VAL A 43 3.49 -8.49 -1.63
C VAL A 43 2.09 -7.93 -1.43
N PHE A 44 1.85 -7.19 -0.35
CA PHE A 44 0.54 -6.61 -0.10
C PHE A 44 0.17 -5.51 -1.10
N CYS A 45 1.12 -4.69 -1.55
CA CYS A 45 0.86 -3.70 -2.61
C CYS A 45 0.47 -4.40 -3.93
N SER A 46 1.16 -5.48 -4.30
CA SER A 46 0.83 -6.28 -5.49
C SER A 46 -0.57 -6.87 -5.38
N GLN A 47 -0.93 -7.45 -4.23
CA GLN A 47 -2.27 -7.99 -3.99
C GLN A 47 -3.36 -6.94 -4.13
N VAL A 48 -3.14 -5.73 -3.60
CA VAL A 48 -4.09 -4.63 -3.74
C VAL A 48 -4.26 -4.22 -5.21
N ILE A 49 -3.17 -4.11 -5.98
CA ILE A 49 -3.24 -3.78 -7.41
C ILE A 49 -4.00 -4.86 -8.18
N GLU A 50 -3.72 -6.14 -7.92
CA GLU A 50 -4.39 -7.27 -8.59
C GLU A 50 -5.90 -7.22 -8.32
N SER A 51 -6.33 -7.06 -7.06
CA SER A 51 -7.74 -6.95 -6.71
C SER A 51 -8.46 -5.78 -7.39
N LEU A 52 -7.74 -4.69 -7.67
CA LEU A 52 -8.30 -3.53 -8.37
C LEU A 52 -8.39 -3.71 -9.87
N MET A 53 -7.42 -4.41 -10.45
CA MET A 53 -7.48 -4.78 -11.87
C MET A 53 -8.60 -5.78 -12.15
N GLU A 54 -9.00 -6.56 -11.15
CA GLU A 54 -10.13 -7.49 -11.23
C GLU A 54 -11.50 -6.80 -11.08
N SER A 55 -11.56 -5.60 -10.48
CA SER A 55 -12.79 -4.82 -10.37
C SER A 55 -12.91 -3.82 -11.52
N GLU A 56 -13.76 -4.12 -12.50
CA GLU A 56 -13.94 -3.29 -13.71
C GLU A 56 -14.45 -1.86 -13.39
N ASP A 57 -15.10 -1.64 -12.24
CA ASP A 57 -15.73 -0.37 -11.84
C ASP A 57 -15.40 0.05 -10.38
N CYS A 58 -14.18 -0.15 -9.87
CA CYS A 58 -13.87 0.29 -8.50
C CYS A 58 -13.71 1.82 -8.40
N GLU A 59 -14.63 2.45 -7.66
CA GLU A 59 -14.53 3.85 -7.29
C GLU A 59 -13.59 4.05 -6.08
N GLU A 60 -13.04 5.27 -5.93
CA GLU A 60 -12.17 5.63 -4.80
C GLU A 60 -12.85 5.40 -3.45
N SER A 61 -14.17 5.65 -3.35
CA SER A 61 -14.95 5.43 -2.12
C SER A 61 -15.00 3.96 -1.73
N ASP A 62 -15.26 3.06 -2.68
CA ASP A 62 -15.33 1.63 -2.42
C ASP A 62 -13.97 1.09 -1.96
N PHE A 63 -12.89 1.62 -2.55
CA PHE A 63 -11.54 1.27 -2.13
C PHE A 63 -11.23 1.73 -0.70
N VAL A 64 -11.65 2.94 -0.32
CA VAL A 64 -11.44 3.46 1.04
C VAL A 64 -12.19 2.61 2.06
N ASP A 65 -13.44 2.26 1.78
CA ASP A 65 -14.24 1.40 2.66
C ASP A 65 -13.63 -0.01 2.79
N ALA A 66 -13.26 -0.63 1.66
CA ALA A 66 -12.56 -1.91 1.65
C ALA A 66 -11.19 -1.86 2.36
N SER A 67 -10.51 -0.72 2.28
CA SER A 67 -9.24 -0.48 2.98
C SER A 67 -9.45 -0.41 4.49
N ASP A 68 -10.52 0.21 4.97
CA ASP A 68 -10.85 0.26 6.39
C ASP A 68 -11.21 -1.13 6.93
N ASP A 69 -11.99 -1.93 6.21
CA ASP A 69 -12.26 -3.32 6.57
C ASP A 69 -10.97 -4.16 6.63
N CYS A 70 -10.11 -4.01 5.63
CA CYS A 70 -8.80 -4.66 5.61
C CYS A 70 -7.95 -4.22 6.81
N LEU A 71 -7.99 -2.93 7.17
CA LEU A 71 -7.26 -2.38 8.30
C LEU A 71 -7.71 -3.00 9.62
N GLN A 72 -9.04 -3.13 9.84
CA GLN A 72 -9.59 -3.79 11.03
C GLN A 72 -9.17 -5.26 11.10
N LEU A 73 -9.21 -5.97 9.96
CA LEU A 73 -8.72 -7.35 9.89
C LEU A 73 -7.25 -7.46 10.27
N GLN A 74 -6.38 -6.58 9.74
CA GLN A 74 -4.95 -6.62 10.08
C GLN A 74 -4.68 -6.29 11.55
N TYR A 75 -5.46 -5.40 12.18
CA TYR A 75 -5.36 -5.17 13.62
C TYR A 75 -5.78 -6.39 14.43
N SER A 76 -6.85 -7.07 14.04
CA SER A 76 -7.27 -8.32 14.68
C SER A 76 -6.17 -9.40 14.62
N LEU A 77 -5.58 -9.60 13.43
CA LEU A 77 -4.46 -10.52 13.22
C LEU A 77 -3.22 -10.13 14.03
N LEU A 78 -2.96 -8.83 14.21
CA LEU A 78 -1.86 -8.35 15.04
C LEU A 78 -2.06 -8.71 16.51
N GLU A 79 -3.27 -8.54 17.05
CA GLU A 79 -3.58 -8.90 18.44
C GLU A 79 -3.51 -10.42 18.66
N GLU A 80 -4.00 -11.21 17.70
CA GLU A 80 -3.85 -12.67 17.75
C GLU A 80 -2.38 -13.10 17.73
N ALA A 81 -1.57 -12.50 16.84
CA ALA A 81 -0.14 -12.78 16.77
C ALA A 81 0.58 -12.38 18.06
N ARG A 82 0.20 -11.27 18.70
CA ARG A 82 0.69 -10.87 20.02
C ARG A 82 0.37 -11.92 21.09
N ALA A 83 -0.88 -12.38 21.14
CA ALA A 83 -1.32 -13.39 22.10
C ALA A 83 -0.55 -14.72 21.95
N LYS A 84 -0.15 -15.07 20.72
CA LYS A 84 0.63 -16.27 20.39
C LYS A 84 2.14 -16.05 20.42
N ASN A 85 2.61 -14.83 20.67
CA ASN A 85 4.01 -14.41 20.53
C ASN A 85 4.62 -14.74 19.14
N ASP A 86 3.80 -14.69 18.10
CA ASP A 86 4.20 -14.93 16.71
C ASP A 86 4.82 -13.65 16.12
N ARG A 87 6.14 -13.52 16.29
CA ARG A 87 6.89 -12.36 15.80
C ARG A 87 6.74 -12.12 14.30
N LYS A 88 6.72 -13.20 13.50
CA LYS A 88 6.66 -13.08 12.04
C LYS A 88 5.32 -12.50 11.61
N MET A 89 4.22 -13.02 12.15
CA MET A 89 2.89 -12.49 11.87
C MET A 89 2.72 -11.06 12.40
N MET A 90 3.27 -10.71 13.56
CA MET A 90 3.27 -9.33 14.04
C MET A 90 3.93 -8.37 13.03
N ILE A 91 5.09 -8.73 12.48
CA ILE A 91 5.81 -7.92 11.49
C ILE A 91 5.00 -7.79 10.20
N ILE A 92 4.42 -8.89 9.71
CA ILE A 92 3.61 -8.91 8.49
C ILE A 92 2.37 -8.01 8.66
N SER A 93 1.62 -8.17 9.75
CA SER A 93 0.43 -7.34 10.01
C SER A 93 0.78 -5.86 10.13
N LEU A 94 1.88 -5.51 10.83
CA LEU A 94 2.34 -4.13 10.92
C LEU A 94 2.75 -3.55 9.56
N ALA A 95 3.40 -4.35 8.71
CA ALA A 95 3.78 -3.94 7.36
C ALA A 95 2.56 -3.60 6.51
N ARG A 96 1.52 -4.46 6.56
CA ARG A 96 0.25 -4.28 5.85
C ARG A 96 -0.54 -3.08 6.37
N ILE A 97 -0.71 -2.96 7.69
CA ILE A 97 -1.33 -1.79 8.34
C ILE A 97 -0.67 -0.50 7.87
N ARG A 98 0.67 -0.47 7.77
CA ARG A 98 1.41 0.71 7.32
C ARG A 98 1.08 1.06 5.87
N ILE A 99 0.94 0.09 4.98
CA ILE A 99 0.56 0.34 3.58
C ILE A 99 -0.85 0.93 3.52
N ILE A 100 -1.82 0.28 4.17
CA ILE A 100 -3.23 0.71 4.17
C ILE A 100 -3.38 2.14 4.70
N LYS A 101 -2.82 2.43 5.88
CA LYS A 101 -2.86 3.78 6.45
C LYS A 101 -2.12 4.80 5.58
N THR A 102 -1.10 4.39 4.85
CA THR A 102 -0.37 5.28 3.96
C THR A 102 -1.21 5.65 2.74
N ILE A 103 -1.88 4.69 2.11
CA ILE A 103 -2.69 4.97 0.93
C ILE A 103 -3.93 5.81 1.29
N ILE A 104 -4.68 5.45 2.34
CA ILE A 104 -5.83 6.24 2.82
C ILE A 104 -5.43 7.70 3.09
N ARG A 105 -4.32 7.90 3.81
CA ARG A 105 -3.82 9.26 4.11
C ARG A 105 -3.40 10.03 2.86
N ARG A 106 -2.87 9.34 1.83
CA ARG A 106 -2.44 9.98 0.58
C ARG A 106 -3.65 10.41 -0.26
N LEU A 107 -4.65 9.54 -0.37
CA LEU A 107 -5.90 9.80 -1.11
C LEU A 107 -6.71 10.95 -0.49
N GLY A 108 -6.75 11.00 0.85
CA GLY A 108 -7.39 12.10 1.59
C GLY A 108 -6.60 13.42 1.63
N ASN A 109 -5.46 13.55 0.92
CA ASN A 109 -4.65 14.76 0.92
C ASN A 109 -4.88 15.59 -0.36
N ASN A 110 -5.63 16.68 -0.24
CA ASN A 110 -5.95 17.57 -1.36
C ASN A 110 -4.74 18.25 -1.99
N GLU A 111 -3.73 18.65 -1.21
CA GLU A 111 -2.51 19.24 -1.77
C GLU A 111 -1.79 18.24 -2.66
N ARG A 112 -1.72 16.98 -2.21
CA ARG A 112 -1.12 15.89 -2.97
C ARG A 112 -1.92 15.58 -4.23
N ARG A 113 -3.26 15.59 -4.16
CA ARG A 113 -4.16 15.46 -5.31
C ARG A 113 -3.88 16.56 -6.35
N ASN A 114 -3.79 17.82 -5.91
CA ASN A 114 -3.47 18.95 -6.78
C ASN A 114 -2.11 18.80 -7.48
N ARG A 115 -1.12 18.24 -6.79
CA ARG A 115 0.22 17.97 -7.35
C ARG A 115 0.22 16.87 -8.42
N TRP A 116 -0.69 15.90 -8.34
CA TRP A 116 -0.91 14.95 -9.44
C TRP A 116 -1.49 15.67 -10.66
N ILE A 117 -2.55 16.46 -10.45
CA ILE A 117 -3.24 17.19 -11.52
C ILE A 117 -2.29 18.17 -12.22
N SER A 118 -1.38 18.83 -11.47
CA SER A 118 -0.37 19.72 -12.02
C SER A 118 0.82 19.01 -12.70
N GLY A 119 0.91 17.67 -12.60
CA GLY A 119 1.97 16.87 -13.22
C GLY A 119 3.31 16.92 -12.47
N GLU A 120 3.32 17.29 -11.19
CA GLU A 120 4.56 17.39 -10.38
C GLU A 120 5.09 16.03 -9.89
N PHE A 121 4.26 14.99 -9.92
CA PHE A 121 4.69 13.64 -9.59
C PHE A 121 5.17 12.89 -10.82
N VAL A 122 6.36 12.29 -10.71
CA VAL A 122 6.90 11.35 -11.69
C VAL A 122 6.94 9.98 -11.03
N ILE A 123 6.19 9.02 -11.58
CA ILE A 123 6.30 7.61 -11.17
C ILE A 123 7.66 7.12 -11.68
N PRO A 124 8.57 6.65 -10.81
CA PRO A 124 9.84 6.10 -11.26
C PRO A 124 9.59 4.89 -12.17
N PRO A 125 10.43 4.65 -13.19
CA PRO A 125 10.31 3.44 -13.98
C PRO A 125 10.39 2.20 -13.08
N SER A 126 9.53 1.23 -13.34
CA SER A 126 9.53 -0.09 -12.71
C SER A 126 10.90 -0.74 -12.93
N TYR A 127 11.51 -1.27 -11.87
CA TYR A 127 12.78 -2.01 -11.93
C TYR A 127 12.55 -3.47 -12.34
#